data_AF-A0A4S0I4Q2-F1
#
_entry.id   AF-A0A4S0I4Q2-F1
#
_cell.length_a   1.000
_cell.length_b   1.000
_cell.length_c   1.000
_cell.angle_alpha   90.00
_cell.angle_beta   90.00
_cell.angle_gamma   90.00
#
_symmetry.space_group_name_H-M   'P 1'
#
loop_
_entity.id
_entity.type
_entity.pdbx_description
1 polymer ?
#
loop_
_entity_poly.entity_id
_entity_poly.type
_entity_poly.pdbx_seq_one_letter_code
_entity_poly.pdbx_strand_id
1 'polypeptide(L)'
;EFLARSPAEAKAAGIETVYQDLSLCTNVDVVANFFMGREITRKVLGVPVLDERAMEAVVGKALANAGTRIPSLRTKVEHLSGGQRQAIELNR
;
A
#
# COMPACT_ATOMS: atom_id res chain seq x y z
N GLU A 1 15.12 -23.87 -10.13
CA GLU A 1 15.41 -22.42 -10.27
C GLU A 1 14.13 -21.75 -10.76
N PHE A 2 13.69 -20.64 -10.14
CA PHE A 2 12.49 -19.90 -10.57
C PHE A 2 12.88 -18.95 -11.70
N LEU A 3 12.22 -19.05 -12.86
CA LEU A 3 12.57 -18.33 -14.08
C LEU A 3 11.31 -17.67 -14.65
N ALA A 4 11.00 -16.46 -14.18
CA ALA A 4 9.91 -15.65 -14.72
C ALA A 4 10.34 -15.03 -16.06
N ARG A 5 9.55 -15.26 -17.11
CA ARG A 5 9.81 -14.77 -18.47
C ARG A 5 9.15 -13.42 -18.75
N SER A 6 8.33 -12.93 -17.83
CA SER A 6 7.71 -11.61 -17.89
C SER A 6 7.45 -11.04 -16.49
N PRO A 7 7.33 -9.70 -16.34
CA PRO A 7 6.94 -9.07 -15.07
C PRO A 7 5.58 -9.57 -14.55
N ALA A 8 4.66 -9.92 -15.45
CA ALA A 8 3.35 -10.45 -15.08
C ALA A 8 3.45 -11.84 -14.42
N GLU A 9 4.35 -12.70 -14.90
CA GLU A 9 4.62 -14.01 -14.28
C GLU A 9 5.26 -13.87 -12.90
N ALA A 10 6.19 -12.93 -12.73
CA ALA A 10 6.78 -12.65 -11.42
C ALA A 10 5.71 -12.20 -10.42
N LYS A 11 4.81 -11.29 -10.84
CA LYS A 11 3.71 -10.81 -9.99
C LYS A 11 2.72 -11.92 -9.65
N ALA A 12 2.37 -12.78 -10.62
CA ALA A 12 1.49 -13.93 -10.39
C ALA A 12 2.11 -14.95 -9.40
N ALA A 13 3.44 -15.02 -9.33
CA ALA A 13 4.18 -15.81 -8.35
C ALA A 13 4.37 -15.12 -6.99
N GLY A 14 3.77 -13.94 -6.78
CA GLY A 14 3.89 -13.17 -5.54
C GLY A 14 5.23 -12.44 -5.37
N ILE A 15 6.00 -12.27 -6.44
CA ILE A 15 7.25 -11.49 -6.45
C ILE A 15 6.92 -10.07 -6.90
N GLU A 16 7.09 -9.11 -5.99
CA GLU A 16 6.92 -7.68 -6.26
C GLU A 16 8.26 -6.94 -6.22
N THR A 17 8.38 -5.89 -7.03
CA THR A 17 9.58 -5.05 -7.08
C THR A 17 9.39 -3.83 -6.19
N VAL A 18 10.33 -3.61 -5.28
CA VAL A 18 10.40 -2.38 -4.46
C VAL A 18 11.43 -1.45 -5.09
N TYR A 19 11.01 -0.26 -5.51
CA TYR A 19 11.92 0.75 -6.04
C TYR A 19 12.63 1.47 -4.87
N GLN A 20 13.95 1.68 -4.99
CA GLN A 20 14.76 2.34 -3.95
C GLN A 20 14.44 3.83 -3.79
N ASP A 21 13.91 4.47 -4.84
CA ASP A 21 13.33 5.80 -4.75
C ASP A 21 11.89 5.68 -4.26
N LEU A 22 11.64 6.24 -3.06
CA LEU A 22 10.32 6.34 -2.44
C LEU A 22 9.30 6.85 -3.47
N SER A 23 8.48 5.97 -4.02
CA SER A 23 7.48 6.28 -5.04
C SER A 23 6.16 6.67 -4.39
N LEU A 24 6.23 7.21 -3.17
CA LEU A 24 5.07 7.64 -2.41
C LEU A 24 4.63 9.02 -2.88
N CYS A 25 3.33 9.13 -3.14
CA CYS A 25 2.66 10.39 -3.34
C CYS A 25 2.61 11.13 -1.99
N THR A 26 3.45 12.16 -1.84
CA THR A 26 3.61 12.91 -0.58
C THR A 26 2.35 13.68 -0.17
N ASN A 27 1.50 14.02 -1.14
CA ASN A 27 0.27 14.78 -0.98
C ASN A 27 -0.95 13.94 -0.55
N VAL A 28 -0.85 12.60 -0.57
CA VAL A 28 -1.95 11.71 -0.16
C VAL A 28 -1.57 10.92 1.10
N ASP A 29 -2.59 10.35 1.74
CA ASP A 29 -2.42 9.61 2.98
C ASP A 29 -1.79 8.21 2.75
N VAL A 30 -1.49 7.53 3.86
CA VAL A 30 -0.84 6.21 3.83
C VAL A 30 -1.74 5.17 3.19
N VAL A 31 -3.06 5.22 3.45
CA VAL A 31 -4.03 4.25 2.91
C VAL A 31 -4.12 4.37 1.39
N ALA A 32 -4.22 5.60 0.88
CA ALA A 32 -4.27 5.87 -0.55
C ALA A 32 -2.97 5.43 -1.24
N ASN A 33 -1.79 5.74 -0.67
CA ASN A 33 -0.52 5.25 -1.22
C ASN A 33 -0.46 3.73 -1.28
N PHE A 34 -0.97 3.05 -0.25
CA PHE A 34 -0.97 1.59 -0.17
C PHE A 34 -1.86 0.93 -1.22
N PHE A 35 -3.02 1.52 -1.53
CA PHE A 35 -4.01 0.95 -2.43
C PHE A 35 -4.07 1.57 -3.83
N MET A 36 -3.23 2.56 -4.14
CA MET A 36 -3.25 3.25 -5.43
C MET A 36 -3.16 2.26 -6.60
N GLY A 37 -4.13 2.29 -7.50
CA GLY A 37 -4.26 1.39 -8.66
C GLY A 37 -4.75 -0.03 -8.33
N ARG A 38 -5.11 -0.32 -7.07
CA ARG A 38 -5.65 -1.60 -6.58
C ARG A 38 -6.70 -1.38 -5.49
N GLU A 39 -7.48 -0.31 -5.63
CA GLU A 39 -8.41 0.15 -4.61
C GLU A 39 -9.51 -0.87 -4.30
N ILE A 40 -9.77 -1.09 -3.00
CA ILE A 40 -10.90 -1.92 -2.59
C ILE A 40 -12.17 -1.11 -2.79
N THR A 41 -13.09 -1.62 -3.60
CA THR A 41 -14.40 -1.02 -3.83
C THR A 41 -15.50 -1.93 -3.35
N ARG A 42 -16.57 -1.33 -2.84
CA ARG A 42 -17.84 -1.97 -2.49
C ARG A 42 -18.96 -1.39 -3.35
N LYS A 43 -19.95 -2.20 -3.68
CA LYS A 43 -21.11 -1.74 -4.45
C LYS A 43 -22.13 -1.10 -3.51
N VAL A 44 -22.44 0.18 -3.71
CA VAL A 44 -23.53 0.89 -3.03
C VAL A 44 -24.54 1.27 -4.11
N LEU A 45 -25.74 0.69 -4.05
CA LEU A 45 -26.79 0.91 -5.07
C LEU A 45 -26.30 0.64 -6.50
N GLY A 46 -25.43 -0.36 -6.69
CA GLY A 46 -24.86 -0.70 -8.00
C GLY A 46 -23.65 0.16 -8.43
N VAL A 47 -23.33 1.23 -7.71
CA VAL A 47 -22.19 2.09 -7.97
C VAL A 47 -20.97 1.61 -7.18
N PRO A 48 -19.79 1.44 -7.80
CA PRO A 48 -18.55 1.13 -7.08
C PRO A 48 -18.12 2.36 -6.27
N VAL A 49 -18.01 2.19 -4.96
CA VAL A 49 -17.54 3.21 -4.01
C VAL A 49 -16.35 2.64 -3.26
N LEU A 50 -15.34 3.45 -2.97
CA LEU A 50 -14.19 3.04 -2.16
C LEU A 50 -14.64 2.49 -0.81
N ASP A 51 -14.09 1.34 -0.42
CA ASP A 51 -14.27 0.77 0.91
C ASP A 51 -13.10 1.19 1.80
N GLU A 52 -13.14 2.45 2.24
CA GLU A 52 -12.07 3.01 3.06
C GLU A 52 -11.86 2.26 4.38
N ARG A 53 -12.93 1.72 4.98
CA ARG A 53 -12.84 0.96 6.24
C ARG A 53 -12.09 -0.35 6.03
N ALA A 54 -12.37 -1.05 4.94
CA ALA A 54 -11.63 -2.26 4.60
C ALA A 54 -10.15 -1.94 4.32
N MET A 55 -9.88 -0.88 3.56
CA MET A 55 -8.52 -0.46 3.26
C MET A 55 -7.72 -0.06 4.51
N GLU A 56 -8.31 0.72 5.42
CA GLU A 56 -7.70 1.07 6.71
C GLU A 56 -7.38 -0.16 7.55
N ALA A 57 -8.29 -1.14 7.63
CA ALA A 57 -8.08 -2.36 8.39
C ALA A 57 -6.91 -3.19 7.85
N VAL A 58 -6.79 -3.30 6.52
CA VAL A 58 -5.68 -4.01 5.86
C VAL A 58 -4.35 -3.30 6.12
N VAL A 59 -4.29 -1.98 5.92
CA VAL A 59 -3.08 -1.18 6.14
C VAL A 59 -2.64 -1.26 7.61
N GLY A 60 -3.58 -1.11 8.54
CA GLY A 60 -3.30 -1.22 9.97
C GLY A 60 -2.69 -2.58 10.33
N LYS A 61 -3.21 -3.66 9.76
CA LYS A 61 -2.66 -5.01 9.98
C LYS A 61 -1.27 -5.18 9.36
N ALA A 62 -1.06 -4.68 8.13
CA ALA A 62 0.23 -4.76 7.45
C ALA A 62 1.33 -4.02 8.24
N LEU A 63 1.04 -2.79 8.68
CA LEU A 63 1.99 -2.00 9.47
C LEU A 63 2.24 -2.60 10.86
N ALA A 64 1.22 -3.18 11.50
CA ALA A 64 1.38 -3.88 12.77
C ALA A 64 2.30 -5.10 12.63
N ASN A 65 2.14 -5.90 11.57
CA ASN A 65 3.01 -7.04 11.28
C ASN A 65 4.46 -6.62 11.01
N ALA A 66 4.64 -5.46 10.39
CA ALA A 66 5.95 -4.86 10.14
C ALA A 66 6.60 -4.22 11.39
N GLY A 67 5.90 -4.17 12.53
CA GLY A 67 6.35 -3.47 13.73
C GLY A 67 6.43 -1.94 13.57
N THR A 68 5.79 -1.39 12.53
CA THR A 68 5.87 0.04 12.21
C THR A 68 4.75 0.81 12.90
N ARG A 69 5.12 1.76 13.75
CA ARG A 69 4.17 2.70 14.37
C ARG A 69 4.14 4.00 13.56
N ILE A 70 2.95 4.33 13.04
CA ILE A 70 2.67 5.64 12.48
C ILE A 70 1.58 6.34 13.30
N PRO A 71 1.59 7.68 13.38
CA PRO A 71 0.66 8.43 14.23
C PRO A 71 -0.81 8.26 13.82
N SER A 72 -1.06 8.20 12.50
CA SER A 72 -2.38 7.94 11.91
C SER A 72 -2.22 7.42 10.49
N LEU A 73 -3.10 6.51 10.07
CA LEU A 73 -3.17 6.04 8.68
C LEU A 73 -3.63 7.15 7.71
N ARG A 74 -4.31 8.17 8.23
CA ARG A 74 -4.80 9.34 7.49
C ARG A 74 -3.80 10.50 7.45
N THR A 75 -2.62 10.33 8.07
CA THR A 75 -1.54 11.30 7.95
C THR A 75 -0.99 11.27 6.52
N LYS A 76 -0.82 12.45 5.93
CA LYS A 76 -0.14 12.57 4.64
C LYS A 76 1.30 12.07 4.75
N VAL A 77 1.77 11.41 3.70
CA VAL A 77 3.12 10.82 3.68
C VAL A 77 4.22 11.86 3.87
N GLU A 78 4.01 13.13 3.48
CA GLU A 78 4.98 14.21 3.70
C GLU A 78 5.39 14.41 5.17
N HIS A 79 4.53 14.06 6.12
CA HIS A 79 4.79 14.21 7.55
C HIS A 79 5.47 13.00 8.19
N LEU A 80 5.80 11.97 7.40
CA LEU A 80 6.42 10.75 7.90
C LEU A 80 7.95 10.80 7.81
N SER A 81 8.61 10.18 8.78
CA SER A 81 10.07 10.01 8.74
C SER A 81 10.47 9.14 7.54
N GLY A 82 11.74 9.25 7.11
CA GLY A 82 12.25 8.41 6.00
C GLY A 82 12.07 6.92 6.26
N GLY A 83 12.32 6.46 7.49
CA GLY A 83 12.12 5.06 7.88
C GLY A 83 10.65 4.61 7.86
N GLN A 84 9.72 5.49 8.26
CA GLN A 84 8.28 5.21 8.15
C GLN A 84 7.82 5.12 6.69
N ARG A 85 8.37 5.97 5.82
CA ARG A 85 8.11 5.93 4.38
C ARG A 85 8.61 4.63 3.75
N GLN A 86 9.82 4.19 4.10
CA GLN A 86 10.36 2.91 3.63
C GLN A 86 9.53 1.73 4.11
N ALA A 87 9.06 1.74 5.36
CA ALA A 87 8.20 0.68 5.87
C ALA A 87 6.86 0.58 5.12
N ILE A 88 6.28 1.70 4.67
CA ILE A 88 5.05 1.69 3.86
C ILE A 88 5.31 1.05 2.49
N GLU A 89 6.39 1.43 1.81
CA GLU A 89 6.77 0.84 0.51
C GLU A 89 7.01 -0.67 0.61
N LEU A 90 7.72 -1.12 1.65
CA LEU A 90 8.04 -2.54 1.84
C LEU A 90 6.83 -3.42 2.14
N ASN A 91 5.73 -2.84 2.63
CA ASN A 91 4.55 -3.59 3.06
C ASN A 91 3.35 -3.43 2.13
N ARG A 92 3.48 -2.61 1.08
CA ARG A 92 2.51 -2.53 -0.01
C ARG A 92 2.48 -3.87 -0.73
#